data_AF-A0A152A690-F1
#
_entry.id   AF-A0A152A690-F1
#
_cell.length_a   1.000
_cell.length_b   1.000
_cell.length_c   1.000
_cell.angle_alpha   90.00
_cell.angle_beta   90.00
_cell.angle_gamma   90.00
#
_symmetry.space_group_name_H-M   'P 1'
#
loop_
_entity.id
_entity.type
_entity.pdbx_description
1 polymer ?
#
loop_
_entity_poly.entity_id
_entity_poly.type
_entity_poly.pdbx_seq_one_letter_code
_entity_poly.pdbx_strand_id
1 'polypeptide(L)'
;MNKSLLFLVVLLLVLVSANSDNLNRRKNSYYSVRRDYRKCAFPMCGGYWLKAVNTNAEELYVSEFKFDDRLDHLNKSLVLDAPMNELILGGWIKKTNKFNELRVVEATRVVPIKPAAKDPVGYYGLYKDGSKWNLIELNTDKVTKISCWTDRYSEVSHIDRQWLDSKIKHDAIVSGVIAELPDKKEKTLTIEKVYIQLPDPAKPCKELPLAKCAGGHVTVYTRDEDRCLSFDGCIKPGVCTLVLPLCDGNYTLVEFPSRPNACPKPFCDPYYLQ
;
A
#
# COMPACT_ATOMS: atom_id res chain seq x y z
N MET A 1 -48.46 26.95 -20.83
CA MET A 1 -47.40 25.96 -21.08
C MET A 1 -48.02 24.57 -21.05
N ASN A 2 -47.91 23.82 -22.15
CA ASN A 2 -48.69 22.60 -22.35
C ASN A 2 -48.18 21.48 -21.44
N LYS A 3 -49.00 20.99 -20.48
CA LYS A 3 -48.59 20.01 -19.46
C LYS A 3 -48.01 18.72 -20.08
N SER A 4 -48.46 18.38 -21.29
CA SER A 4 -47.96 17.23 -22.06
C SER A 4 -46.51 17.39 -22.54
N LEU A 5 -46.04 18.62 -22.80
CA LEU A 5 -44.67 18.88 -23.25
C LEU A 5 -43.68 18.80 -22.08
N LEU A 6 -44.08 19.26 -20.89
CA LEU A 6 -43.26 19.19 -19.67
C LEU A 6 -43.03 17.73 -19.24
N PHE A 7 -44.06 16.88 -19.35
CA PHE A 7 -43.96 15.46 -18.98
C PHE A 7 -43.03 14.70 -19.92
N LEU A 8 -43.05 15.01 -21.23
CA LEU A 8 -42.17 14.38 -22.22
C LEU A 8 -40.69 14.76 -22.01
N VAL A 9 -40.42 16.02 -21.66
CA VAL A 9 -39.06 16.52 -21.38
C VAL A 9 -38.48 15.91 -20.11
N VAL A 10 -39.29 15.77 -19.04
CA VAL A 10 -38.86 15.09 -17.81
C VAL A 10 -38.61 13.61 -18.05
N LEU A 11 -39.44 12.93 -18.84
CA LEU A 11 -39.24 11.51 -19.17
C LEU A 11 -37.97 11.29 -20.01
N LEU A 12 -37.68 12.18 -20.97
CA LEU A 12 -36.44 12.16 -21.75
C LEU A 12 -35.20 12.43 -20.89
N LEU A 13 -35.27 13.36 -19.93
CA LEU A 13 -34.18 13.61 -18.97
C LEU A 13 -33.92 12.40 -18.06
N VAL A 14 -34.96 11.71 -17.59
CA VAL A 14 -34.82 10.50 -16.78
C VAL A 14 -34.23 9.34 -17.59
N LEU A 15 -34.62 9.20 -18.86
CA LEU A 15 -34.09 8.15 -19.75
C LEU A 15 -32.62 8.40 -20.15
N VAL A 16 -32.19 9.66 -20.26
CA VAL A 16 -30.77 10.00 -20.52
C VAL A 16 -29.90 9.73 -19.28
N SER A 17 -30.43 9.94 -18.06
CA SER A 17 -29.70 9.63 -16.81
C SER A 17 -29.60 8.13 -16.47
N ALA A 18 -30.37 7.25 -17.12
CA ALA A 18 -30.33 5.81 -16.88
C ALA A 18 -29.29 5.06 -17.74
N ASN A 19 -28.65 5.75 -18.69
CA ASN A 19 -27.65 5.16 -19.60
C ASN A 19 -26.20 5.60 -19.32
N SER A 20 -25.96 6.42 -18.28
CA SER A 20 -24.60 6.68 -17.81
C SER A 20 -24.21 5.63 -16.77
N ASP A 21 -23.16 4.86 -17.09
CA ASP A 21 -22.36 4.04 -16.19
C ASP A 21 -22.72 2.56 -16.01
N ASN A 22 -23.30 1.93 -17.04
CA ASN A 22 -22.97 0.53 -17.36
C ASN A 22 -21.68 0.43 -18.19
N LEU A 23 -20.74 1.36 -17.95
CA LEU A 23 -19.32 1.18 -18.25
C LEU A 23 -18.90 -0.05 -17.48
N ASN A 24 -18.84 -1.16 -18.20
CA ASN A 24 -18.33 -2.47 -17.87
C ASN A 24 -17.03 -2.35 -17.03
N ARG A 25 -17.18 -2.02 -15.75
CA ARG A 25 -16.08 -1.74 -14.82
C ARG A 25 -15.50 -3.09 -14.52
N ARG A 26 -14.56 -3.50 -15.38
CA ARG A 26 -13.86 -4.77 -15.26
C ARG A 26 -13.39 -4.86 -13.82
N LYS A 27 -13.86 -5.89 -13.11
CA LYS A 27 -13.45 -6.13 -11.73
C LYS A 27 -11.92 -6.24 -11.75
N ASN A 28 -11.25 -5.37 -11.01
CA ASN A 28 -9.80 -5.44 -10.88
C ASN A 28 -9.46 -6.77 -10.19
N SER A 29 -8.39 -7.40 -10.65
CA SER A 29 -7.76 -8.55 -10.00
C SER A 29 -6.40 -8.15 -9.47
N TYR A 30 -5.97 -8.82 -8.41
CA TYR A 30 -4.67 -8.66 -7.77
C TYR A 30 -3.74 -9.80 -8.18
N TYR A 31 -2.50 -9.47 -8.51
CA TYR A 31 -1.52 -10.41 -9.00
C TYR A 31 -0.22 -10.29 -8.21
N SER A 32 0.34 -11.43 -7.78
CA SER A 32 1.76 -11.46 -7.44
C SER A 32 2.58 -11.47 -8.72
N VAL A 33 3.73 -10.79 -8.67
CA VAL A 33 4.53 -10.49 -9.85
C VAL A 33 5.93 -11.06 -9.74
N ARG A 34 6.37 -11.66 -10.84
CA ARG A 34 7.72 -12.18 -11.04
C ARG A 34 8.25 -11.73 -12.40
N ARG A 35 9.47 -11.18 -12.44
CA ARG A 35 10.12 -10.82 -13.71
C ARG A 35 10.49 -12.07 -14.52
N ASP A 36 10.34 -12.00 -15.83
CA ASP A 36 10.78 -13.05 -16.74
C ASP A 36 12.23 -12.86 -17.17
N TYR A 37 13.14 -13.68 -16.63
CA TYR A 37 14.58 -13.60 -16.91
C TYR A 37 15.04 -14.49 -18.09
N ARG A 38 14.12 -15.11 -18.83
CA ARG A 38 14.48 -15.89 -20.03
C ARG A 38 15.15 -14.99 -21.07
N LYS A 39 16.17 -15.51 -21.76
CA LYS A 39 16.92 -14.81 -22.82
C LYS A 39 16.36 -15.20 -24.19
N CYS A 40 15.63 -14.29 -24.83
CA CYS A 40 15.01 -14.46 -26.16
C CYS A 40 14.63 -13.08 -26.73
N ALA A 41 14.07 -13.01 -27.94
CA ALA A 41 13.65 -11.74 -28.53
C ALA A 41 12.44 -11.13 -27.79
N PHE A 42 12.56 -9.88 -27.35
CA PHE A 42 11.43 -9.11 -26.83
C PHE A 42 10.34 -8.98 -27.92
N PRO A 43 9.04 -9.13 -27.59
CA PRO A 43 8.45 -9.27 -26.25
C PRO A 43 8.09 -10.70 -25.85
N MET A 44 8.69 -11.74 -26.46
CA MET A 44 8.44 -13.14 -26.08
C MET A 44 8.99 -13.52 -24.70
N CYS A 45 9.96 -12.73 -24.21
CA CYS A 45 10.49 -12.78 -22.85
C CYS A 45 10.98 -11.39 -22.43
N GLY A 46 11.41 -11.27 -21.17
CA GLY A 46 11.79 -10.00 -20.56
C GLY A 46 10.62 -9.25 -19.92
N GLY A 47 9.38 -9.74 -20.10
CA GLY A 47 8.18 -9.25 -19.45
C GLY A 47 8.01 -9.81 -18.02
N TYR A 48 6.77 -10.20 -17.69
CA TYR A 48 6.40 -10.58 -16.33
C TYR A 48 5.47 -11.78 -16.31
N TRP A 49 5.64 -12.61 -15.30
CA TRP A 49 4.72 -13.68 -14.91
C TRP A 49 3.83 -13.17 -13.79
N LEU A 50 2.52 -13.29 -13.99
CA LEU A 50 1.49 -12.88 -13.05
C LEU A 50 0.79 -14.11 -12.49
N LYS A 51 0.68 -14.20 -11.16
CA LYS A 51 -0.18 -15.20 -10.51
C LYS A 51 -1.31 -14.49 -9.77
N ALA A 52 -2.55 -14.79 -10.12
CA ALA A 52 -3.70 -14.23 -9.41
C ALA A 52 -3.71 -14.75 -7.96
N VAL A 53 -3.58 -13.85 -6.98
CA VAL A 53 -3.50 -14.22 -5.56
C VAL A 53 -4.79 -14.89 -5.08
N ASN A 54 -4.67 -15.79 -4.10
CA ASN A 54 -5.78 -16.59 -3.54
C ASN A 54 -6.56 -17.42 -4.58
N THR A 55 -5.95 -17.69 -5.74
CA THR A 55 -6.53 -18.57 -6.74
C THR A 55 -5.56 -19.69 -7.10
N ASN A 56 -6.10 -20.79 -7.64
CA ASN A 56 -5.32 -21.87 -8.23
C ASN A 56 -5.05 -21.63 -9.73
N ALA A 57 -5.22 -20.40 -10.21
CA ALA A 57 -4.96 -20.08 -11.61
C ALA A 57 -3.46 -20.24 -11.93
N GLU A 58 -3.18 -20.72 -13.13
CA GLU A 58 -1.82 -20.78 -13.64
C GLU A 58 -1.23 -19.37 -13.82
N GLU A 59 0.10 -19.29 -13.84
CA GLU A 59 0.77 -18.03 -14.13
C GLU A 59 0.50 -17.58 -15.56
N LEU A 60 0.20 -16.29 -15.72
CA LEU A 60 -0.01 -15.66 -17.00
C LEU A 60 1.18 -14.77 -17.35
N TYR A 61 1.72 -14.95 -18.56
CA TYR A 61 2.71 -14.03 -19.10
C TYR A 61 2.05 -12.73 -19.59
N VAL A 62 2.66 -11.60 -19.22
CA VAL A 62 2.40 -10.28 -19.81
C VAL A 62 3.71 -9.66 -20.30
N SER A 63 3.68 -9.01 -21.46
CA SER A 63 4.88 -8.41 -22.05
C SER A 63 5.28 -7.11 -21.35
N GLU A 64 4.32 -6.36 -20.81
CA GLU A 64 4.56 -5.07 -20.17
C GLU A 64 3.44 -4.66 -19.22
N PHE A 65 3.74 -3.64 -18.40
CA PHE A 65 2.79 -2.92 -17.57
C PHE A 65 2.40 -1.59 -18.22
N LYS A 66 1.11 -1.29 -18.19
CA LYS A 66 0.56 0.01 -18.56
C LYS A 66 -0.10 0.62 -17.33
N PHE A 67 0.54 1.61 -16.75
CA PHE A 67 0.04 2.29 -15.56
C PHE A 67 -1.12 3.21 -15.94
N ASP A 68 -2.14 3.23 -15.10
CA ASP A 68 -3.26 4.16 -15.13
C ASP A 68 -2.77 5.59 -14.83
N ASP A 69 -3.41 6.60 -15.42
CA ASP A 69 -3.02 8.02 -15.27
C ASP A 69 -3.02 8.47 -13.80
N ARG A 70 -3.83 7.83 -12.93
CA ARG A 70 -3.81 8.07 -11.48
C ARG A 70 -2.46 7.73 -10.82
N LEU A 71 -1.62 6.95 -11.49
CA LEU A 71 -0.27 6.58 -11.06
C LEU A 71 0.81 7.36 -11.83
N ASP A 72 0.49 8.48 -12.48
CA ASP A 72 1.49 9.27 -13.21
C ASP A 72 2.59 9.85 -12.32
N HIS A 73 2.28 10.13 -11.05
CA HIS A 73 3.24 10.59 -10.05
C HIS A 73 4.07 9.45 -9.43
N LEU A 74 3.73 8.19 -9.71
CA LEU A 74 4.50 7.05 -9.22
C LEU A 74 5.84 6.99 -9.94
N ASN A 75 6.93 6.95 -9.18
CA ASN A 75 8.21 6.55 -9.72
C ASN A 75 8.14 5.07 -10.15
N LYS A 76 8.00 4.83 -11.45
CA LYS A 76 7.76 3.49 -12.02
C LYS A 76 8.90 2.51 -11.73
N SER A 77 10.12 2.97 -11.48
CA SER A 77 11.24 2.09 -11.10
C SER A 77 10.97 1.34 -9.79
N LEU A 78 10.19 1.92 -8.87
CA LEU A 78 9.80 1.25 -7.62
C LEU A 78 9.01 -0.04 -7.85
N VAL A 79 8.34 -0.15 -9.01
CA VAL A 79 7.61 -1.34 -9.46
C VAL A 79 8.47 -2.15 -10.44
N LEU A 80 9.08 -1.52 -11.44
CA LEU A 80 9.77 -2.24 -12.51
C LEU A 80 11.06 -2.92 -12.04
N ASP A 81 11.71 -2.38 -11.01
CA ASP A 81 12.97 -2.89 -10.45
C ASP A 81 12.78 -3.60 -9.11
N ALA A 82 11.54 -3.80 -8.67
CA ALA A 82 11.28 -4.53 -7.43
C ALA A 82 11.78 -5.99 -7.53
N PRO A 83 12.40 -6.53 -6.47
CA PRO A 83 12.73 -7.94 -6.35
C PRO A 83 11.51 -8.86 -6.50
N MET A 84 11.80 -10.13 -6.78
CA MET A 84 10.76 -11.14 -6.94
C MET A 84 9.92 -11.28 -5.67
N ASN A 85 8.60 -11.45 -5.85
CA ASN A 85 7.64 -11.65 -4.77
C ASN A 85 7.48 -10.47 -3.78
N GLU A 86 8.01 -9.28 -4.13
CA GLU A 86 7.81 -8.05 -3.35
C GLU A 86 6.59 -7.24 -3.77
N LEU A 87 5.96 -7.58 -4.91
CA LEU A 87 4.87 -6.79 -5.49
C LEU A 87 3.56 -7.55 -5.50
N ILE A 88 2.50 -6.83 -5.15
CA ILE A 88 1.12 -7.17 -5.51
C ILE A 88 0.58 -6.01 -6.35
N LEU A 89 0.15 -6.30 -7.57
CA LEU A 89 -0.41 -5.31 -8.49
C LEU A 89 -1.90 -5.56 -8.69
N GLY A 90 -2.71 -4.53 -8.51
CA GLY A 90 -4.13 -4.51 -8.85
C GLY A 90 -4.34 -3.97 -10.26
N GLY A 91 -5.16 -4.65 -11.07
CA GLY A 91 -5.37 -4.27 -12.46
C GLY A 91 -6.25 -5.21 -13.26
N TRP A 92 -6.26 -5.03 -14.58
CA TRP A 92 -6.90 -5.99 -15.51
C TRP A 92 -5.99 -6.29 -16.69
N ILE A 93 -6.15 -7.50 -17.22
CA ILE A 93 -5.40 -7.94 -18.39
C ILE A 93 -6.09 -7.45 -19.66
N LYS A 94 -5.33 -6.80 -20.54
CA LYS A 94 -5.74 -6.50 -21.91
C LYS A 94 -5.08 -7.51 -22.84
N LYS A 95 -5.89 -8.40 -23.41
CA LYS A 95 -5.45 -9.29 -24.49
C LYS A 95 -5.27 -8.47 -25.76
N THR A 96 -4.10 -8.53 -26.37
CA THR A 96 -3.86 -8.00 -27.73
C THR A 96 -3.61 -9.16 -28.69
N ASN A 97 -3.60 -8.89 -30.00
CA ASN A 97 -3.31 -9.91 -31.00
C ASN A 97 -1.87 -10.47 -30.90
N LYS A 98 -0.97 -9.78 -30.18
CA LYS A 98 0.43 -10.17 -30.06
C LYS A 98 0.74 -10.72 -28.66
N PHE A 99 0.44 -9.95 -27.61
CA PHE A 99 0.79 -10.28 -26.22
C PHE A 99 -0.26 -9.75 -25.23
N ASN A 100 -0.23 -10.26 -24.00
CA ASN A 100 -1.05 -9.71 -22.92
C ASN A 100 -0.33 -8.51 -22.28
N GLU A 101 -1.09 -7.47 -21.94
CA GLU A 101 -0.64 -6.34 -21.14
C GLU A 101 -1.40 -6.32 -19.81
N LEU A 102 -0.74 -5.97 -18.71
CA LEU A 102 -1.43 -5.63 -17.46
C LEU A 102 -1.66 -4.12 -17.39
N ARG A 103 -2.92 -3.71 -17.29
CA ARG A 103 -3.30 -2.33 -16.97
C ARG A 103 -3.29 -2.18 -15.45
N VAL A 104 -2.26 -1.54 -14.91
CA VAL A 104 -2.01 -1.41 -13.47
C VAL A 104 -2.76 -0.19 -12.96
N VAL A 105 -3.66 -0.39 -12.00
CA VAL A 105 -4.39 0.69 -11.32
C VAL A 105 -3.97 0.85 -9.87
N GLU A 106 -3.42 -0.20 -9.28
CA GLU A 106 -2.90 -0.21 -7.91
C GLU A 106 -1.56 -0.92 -7.93
N ALA A 107 -0.58 -0.33 -7.26
CA ALA A 107 0.74 -0.91 -7.09
C ALA A 107 1.05 -0.93 -5.61
N THR A 108 1.38 -2.10 -5.09
CA THR A 108 1.82 -2.24 -3.71
C THR A 108 3.18 -2.92 -3.63
N ARG A 109 3.94 -2.61 -2.59
CA ARG A 109 5.24 -3.22 -2.33
C ARG A 109 5.37 -3.66 -0.89
N VAL A 110 6.01 -4.81 -0.67
CA VAL A 110 6.18 -5.39 0.65
C VAL A 110 7.07 -4.50 1.54
N VAL A 111 6.67 -4.27 2.78
CA VAL A 111 7.51 -3.69 3.81
C VAL A 111 8.57 -4.73 4.18
N PRO A 112 9.88 -4.44 4.07
CA PRO A 112 10.91 -5.44 4.23
C PRO A 112 10.85 -6.14 5.59
N ILE A 113 10.87 -7.47 5.63
CA ILE A 113 10.88 -8.22 6.88
C ILE A 113 11.73 -9.46 6.71
N LYS A 114 12.32 -9.94 7.81
CA LYS A 114 13.05 -11.21 7.79
C LYS A 114 12.08 -12.32 7.31
N PRO A 115 12.52 -13.18 6.37
CA PRO A 115 11.69 -14.23 5.83
C PRO A 115 11.04 -15.05 6.95
N ALA A 116 9.74 -15.35 6.80
CA ALA A 116 9.08 -16.31 7.67
C ALA A 116 9.59 -17.72 7.38
N ALA A 117 9.43 -18.62 8.35
CA ALA A 117 9.72 -20.04 8.17
C ALA A 117 8.77 -20.72 7.16
N LYS A 118 7.62 -20.09 6.89
CA LYS A 118 6.60 -20.57 5.96
C LYS A 118 6.18 -19.44 5.02
N ASP A 119 5.82 -19.80 3.80
CA ASP A 119 5.19 -18.86 2.89
C ASP A 119 3.77 -18.55 3.38
N PRO A 120 3.30 -17.30 3.23
CA PRO A 120 1.98 -16.93 3.69
C PRO A 120 0.89 -17.59 2.85
N VAL A 121 -0.23 -17.87 3.52
CA VAL A 121 -1.30 -18.73 2.98
C VAL A 121 -2.38 -17.93 2.23
N GLY A 122 -2.52 -16.63 2.48
CA GLY A 122 -3.49 -15.79 1.77
C GLY A 122 -3.17 -14.30 1.80
N TYR A 123 -3.85 -13.54 0.95
CA TYR A 123 -3.74 -12.09 0.79
C TYR A 123 -5.08 -11.42 1.06
N TYR A 124 -5.08 -10.37 1.87
CA TYR A 124 -6.30 -9.76 2.38
C TYR A 124 -6.23 -8.24 2.37
N GLY A 125 -7.37 -7.60 2.12
CA GLY A 125 -7.64 -6.23 2.58
C GLY A 125 -8.28 -6.26 3.95
N LEU A 126 -7.94 -5.30 4.82
CA LEU A 126 -8.51 -5.17 6.16
C LEU A 126 -9.38 -3.91 6.24
N TYR A 127 -10.54 -4.01 6.84
CA TYR A 127 -11.35 -2.84 7.19
C TYR A 127 -12.13 -3.07 8.48
N LYS A 128 -12.52 -1.97 9.12
CA LYS A 128 -13.31 -2.01 10.35
C LYS A 128 -14.78 -1.74 10.07
N ASP A 129 -15.65 -2.54 10.67
CA ASP A 129 -17.10 -2.33 10.69
C ASP A 129 -17.57 -2.33 12.15
N GLY A 130 -17.87 -1.14 12.67
CA GLY A 130 -18.14 -0.92 14.09
C GLY A 130 -16.94 -1.32 14.97
N SER A 131 -17.14 -2.29 15.86
CA SER A 131 -16.10 -2.81 16.75
C SER A 131 -15.32 -4.00 16.19
N LYS A 132 -15.73 -4.55 15.03
CA LYS A 132 -15.16 -5.77 14.46
C LYS A 132 -14.28 -5.48 13.25
N TRP A 133 -13.27 -6.31 13.07
CA TRP A 133 -12.42 -6.30 11.88
C TRP A 133 -12.93 -7.31 10.87
N ASN A 134 -12.91 -6.92 9.60
CA ASN A 134 -13.26 -7.77 8.47
C ASN A 134 -12.05 -7.89 7.55
N LEU A 135 -11.78 -9.11 7.12
CA LEU A 135 -10.82 -9.44 6.07
C LEU A 135 -11.56 -9.72 4.78
N ILE A 136 -11.19 -9.03 3.71
CA ILE A 136 -11.62 -9.35 2.35
C ILE A 136 -10.48 -10.12 1.70
N GLU A 137 -10.70 -11.39 1.39
CA GLU A 137 -9.73 -12.18 0.65
C GLU A 137 -9.67 -11.67 -0.80
N LEU A 138 -8.49 -11.25 -1.25
CA LEU A 138 -8.32 -10.65 -2.57
C LEU A 138 -8.66 -11.63 -3.69
N ASN A 139 -9.20 -11.12 -4.80
CA ASN A 139 -9.75 -11.90 -5.93
C ASN A 139 -10.93 -12.82 -5.61
N THR A 140 -11.43 -12.82 -4.37
CA THR A 140 -12.63 -13.54 -3.98
C THR A 140 -13.64 -12.55 -3.41
N ASP A 141 -14.87 -13.02 -3.18
CA ASP A 141 -15.90 -12.24 -2.47
C ASP A 141 -16.03 -12.70 -1.01
N LYS A 142 -15.04 -13.44 -0.51
CA LYS A 142 -15.06 -14.02 0.83
C LYS A 142 -14.65 -12.97 1.86
N VAL A 143 -15.56 -12.71 2.79
CA VAL A 143 -15.30 -11.85 3.95
C VAL A 143 -15.20 -12.72 5.21
N THR A 144 -14.12 -12.53 5.98
CA THR A 144 -13.90 -13.23 7.26
C THR A 144 -13.85 -12.23 8.40
N LYS A 145 -14.67 -12.41 9.43
CA LYS A 145 -14.62 -11.61 10.65
C LYS A 145 -13.48 -12.10 11.54
N ILE A 146 -12.67 -11.17 12.04
CA ILE A 146 -11.62 -11.43 13.03
C ILE A 146 -11.81 -10.51 14.24
N SER A 147 -11.35 -10.95 15.41
CA SER A 147 -11.39 -10.12 16.62
C SER A 147 -10.18 -9.19 16.73
N CYS A 148 -8.99 -9.68 16.38
CA CYS A 148 -7.77 -8.90 16.34
C CYS A 148 -6.78 -9.44 15.30
N TRP A 149 -5.70 -8.69 15.11
CA TRP A 149 -4.55 -9.10 14.32
C TRP A 149 -3.26 -8.80 15.09
N THR A 150 -2.20 -9.52 14.75
CA THR A 150 -0.82 -9.28 15.20
C THR A 150 0.11 -9.29 14.00
N ASP A 151 1.31 -8.74 14.14
CA ASP A 151 2.32 -8.73 13.10
C ASP A 151 3.72 -8.93 13.69
N ARG A 152 4.68 -9.25 12.82
CA ARG A 152 6.09 -9.48 13.22
C ARG A 152 6.97 -8.24 13.09
N TYR A 153 6.44 -7.11 12.61
CA TYR A 153 7.22 -5.89 12.43
C TYR A 153 7.57 -5.21 13.75
N SER A 154 7.02 -5.66 14.89
CA SER A 154 7.52 -5.26 16.21
C SER A 154 8.99 -5.66 16.44
N GLU A 155 9.51 -6.62 15.67
CA GLU A 155 10.91 -7.04 15.71
C GLU A 155 11.84 -6.12 14.90
N VAL A 156 11.29 -5.22 14.06
CA VAL A 156 12.07 -4.26 13.28
C VAL A 156 12.39 -3.06 14.15
N SER A 157 13.68 -2.85 14.42
CA SER A 157 14.14 -1.74 15.25
C SER A 157 13.71 -0.39 14.66
N HIS A 158 13.20 0.51 15.49
CA HIS A 158 12.80 1.88 15.15
C HIS A 158 11.82 2.01 13.96
N ILE A 159 11.06 0.97 13.61
CA ILE A 159 10.00 1.15 12.60
C ILE A 159 8.92 2.09 13.12
N ASP A 160 8.40 2.96 12.25
CA ASP A 160 7.28 3.83 12.59
C ASP A 160 5.98 3.01 12.74
N ARG A 161 5.66 2.62 13.97
CA ARG A 161 4.45 1.84 14.29
C ARG A 161 3.17 2.62 14.01
N GLN A 162 3.18 3.94 14.16
CA GLN A 162 1.99 4.74 13.90
C GLN A 162 1.66 4.73 12.40
N TRP A 163 2.67 4.94 11.54
CA TRP A 163 2.53 4.81 10.10
C TRP A 163 2.10 3.39 9.69
N LEU A 164 2.84 2.35 10.11
CA LEU A 164 2.56 0.98 9.67
C LEU A 164 1.16 0.52 10.10
N ASP A 165 0.76 0.80 11.34
CA ASP A 165 -0.57 0.46 11.84
C ASP A 165 -1.67 1.22 11.08
N SER A 166 -1.42 2.47 10.68
CA SER A 166 -2.36 3.24 9.87
C SER A 166 -2.54 2.60 8.49
N LYS A 167 -1.43 2.24 7.81
CA LYS A 167 -1.48 1.57 6.50
C LYS A 167 -2.22 0.23 6.56
N ILE A 168 -1.93 -0.61 7.57
CA ILE A 168 -2.65 -1.88 7.78
C ILE A 168 -4.17 -1.68 7.93
N LYS A 169 -4.60 -0.58 8.56
CA LYS A 169 -6.03 -0.32 8.84
C LYS A 169 -6.78 0.28 7.65
N HIS A 170 -6.08 0.86 6.68
CA HIS A 170 -6.69 1.71 5.67
C HIS A 170 -6.47 1.26 4.23
N ASP A 171 -5.23 0.98 3.83
CA ASP A 171 -4.89 0.84 2.40
C ASP A 171 -3.86 -0.26 2.08
N ALA A 172 -3.26 -0.90 3.08
CA ALA A 172 -2.32 -1.99 2.86
C ALA A 172 -3.03 -3.29 2.48
N ILE A 173 -2.35 -4.07 1.65
CA ILE A 173 -2.63 -5.50 1.47
C ILE A 173 -1.81 -6.25 2.50
N VAL A 174 -2.42 -7.15 3.26
CA VAL A 174 -1.72 -7.99 4.24
C VAL A 174 -1.70 -9.43 3.78
N SER A 175 -0.64 -10.15 4.11
CA SER A 175 -0.54 -11.59 3.86
C SER A 175 -0.20 -12.31 5.14
N GLY A 176 -0.90 -13.40 5.43
CA GLY A 176 -0.79 -14.07 6.73
C GLY A 176 -1.69 -15.28 6.92
N VAL A 177 -1.75 -15.74 8.16
CA VAL A 177 -2.46 -16.96 8.58
C VAL A 177 -3.60 -16.60 9.52
N ILE A 178 -4.79 -17.14 9.23
CA ILE A 178 -5.97 -17.03 10.10
C ILE A 178 -6.01 -18.25 11.01
N ALA A 179 -6.06 -18.01 12.32
CA ALA A 179 -6.22 -19.05 13.33
C ALA A 179 -7.54 -18.86 14.09
N GLU A 180 -8.17 -19.95 14.51
CA GLU A 180 -9.33 -19.92 15.41
C GLU A 180 -8.84 -20.08 16.86
N LEU A 181 -9.28 -19.19 17.75
CA LEU A 181 -8.98 -19.26 19.17
C LEU A 181 -9.75 -20.43 19.80
N PRO A 182 -9.08 -21.34 20.55
CA PRO A 182 -9.69 -22.57 21.08
C PRO A 182 -10.98 -22.33 21.86
N ASP A 183 -11.04 -21.23 22.62
CA ASP A 183 -12.08 -21.03 23.63
C ASP A 183 -13.27 -20.15 23.16
N LYS A 184 -13.12 -19.41 22.05
CA LYS A 184 -14.05 -18.31 21.72
C LYS A 184 -14.71 -18.38 20.35
N LYS A 185 -14.34 -19.36 19.50
CA LYS A 185 -14.71 -19.36 18.06
C LYS A 185 -14.39 -18.02 17.36
N GLU A 186 -13.47 -17.25 17.94
CA GLU A 186 -12.98 -16.00 17.39
C GLU A 186 -11.79 -16.30 16.52
N LYS A 187 -11.67 -15.56 15.41
CA LYS A 187 -10.53 -15.70 14.51
C LYS A 187 -9.54 -14.57 14.74
N THR A 188 -8.27 -14.90 14.70
CA THR A 188 -7.17 -13.93 14.72
C THR A 188 -6.37 -14.05 13.44
N LEU A 189 -5.82 -12.91 12.98
CA LEU A 189 -4.90 -12.87 11.85
C LEU A 189 -3.48 -12.62 12.35
N THR A 190 -2.57 -13.53 12.03
CA THR A 190 -1.13 -13.25 12.17
C THR A 190 -0.61 -12.77 10.81
N ILE A 191 -0.27 -11.48 10.73
CA ILE A 191 0.27 -10.83 9.54
C ILE A 191 1.76 -11.18 9.41
N GLU A 192 2.11 -11.82 8.30
CA GLU A 192 3.48 -12.22 7.98
C GLU A 192 4.18 -11.22 7.04
N LYS A 193 3.41 -10.57 6.17
CA LYS A 193 3.86 -9.53 5.24
C LYS A 193 2.82 -8.41 5.14
N VAL A 194 3.28 -7.18 5.07
CA VAL A 194 2.47 -5.98 4.78
C VAL A 194 2.92 -5.43 3.44
N TYR A 195 1.99 -5.16 2.54
CA TYR A 195 2.24 -4.53 1.24
C TYR A 195 1.58 -3.16 1.25
N ILE A 196 2.39 -2.11 1.19
CA ILE A 196 1.93 -0.72 1.20
C ILE A 196 1.66 -0.22 -0.22
N GLN A 197 0.66 0.63 -0.37
CA GLN A 197 0.34 1.28 -1.64
C GLN A 197 1.48 2.22 -2.09
N LEU A 198 1.74 2.28 -3.40
CA LEU A 198 2.67 3.22 -4.00
C LEU A 198 1.95 4.25 -4.88
N PRO A 199 2.39 5.52 -4.89
CA PRO A 199 3.41 6.08 -4.00
C PRO A 199 2.92 6.16 -2.54
N ASP A 200 3.84 6.12 -1.58
CA ASP A 200 3.57 6.42 -0.17
C ASP A 200 4.47 7.60 0.27
N PRO A 201 3.91 8.71 0.76
CA PRO A 201 2.48 8.97 0.89
C PRO A 201 1.78 9.13 -0.47
N ALA A 202 0.47 8.81 -0.51
CA ALA A 202 -0.33 8.92 -1.72
C ALA A 202 -0.48 10.37 -2.20
N LYS A 203 -0.36 11.33 -1.28
CA LYS A 203 -0.32 12.77 -1.56
C LYS A 203 1.04 13.31 -1.15
N PRO A 204 1.66 14.21 -1.94
CA PRO A 204 2.89 14.87 -1.51
C PRO A 204 2.73 15.56 -0.16
N CYS A 205 3.76 15.46 0.68
CA CYS A 205 3.79 16.18 1.95
C CYS A 205 3.74 17.69 1.72
N LYS A 206 3.13 18.41 2.66
CA LYS A 206 3.14 19.87 2.66
C LYS A 206 4.58 20.36 2.84
N GLU A 207 4.93 21.43 2.14
CA GLU A 207 6.21 22.09 2.37
C GLU A 207 6.30 22.56 3.82
N LEU A 208 7.45 22.29 4.45
CA LEU A 208 7.72 22.76 5.80
C LEU A 208 7.89 24.28 5.79
N PRO A 209 7.30 25.01 6.75
CA PRO A 209 7.49 26.45 6.84
C PRO A 209 8.98 26.76 7.07
N LEU A 210 9.48 27.84 6.46
CA LEU A 210 10.80 28.40 6.75
C LEU A 210 10.79 29.09 8.13
N ALA A 211 10.59 28.32 9.19
CA ALA A 211 10.56 28.81 10.55
C ALA A 211 12.00 29.13 11.02
N LYS A 212 12.23 30.39 11.43
CA LYS A 212 13.46 30.80 12.11
C LYS A 212 13.20 30.83 13.61
N CYS A 213 13.87 29.96 14.35
CA CYS A 213 13.84 30.01 15.80
C CYS A 213 14.69 31.16 16.34
N ALA A 214 14.30 31.69 17.50
CA ALA A 214 15.13 32.63 18.25
C ALA A 214 16.49 32.00 18.61
N GLY A 215 17.49 32.84 18.90
CA GLY A 215 18.83 32.39 19.27
C GLY A 215 18.81 31.34 20.39
N GLY A 216 19.57 30.26 20.20
CA GLY A 216 19.65 29.15 21.15
C GLY A 216 18.47 28.18 21.16
N HIS A 217 17.52 28.30 20.21
CA HIS A 217 16.45 27.34 20.00
C HIS A 217 16.59 26.62 18.65
N VAL A 218 16.04 25.41 18.57
CA VAL A 218 16.07 24.56 17.38
C VAL A 218 14.62 24.27 16.96
N THR A 219 14.37 24.28 15.64
CA THR A 219 13.09 23.84 15.07
C THR A 219 12.92 22.36 15.33
N VAL A 220 11.78 21.97 15.88
CA VAL A 220 11.45 20.56 16.07
C VAL A 220 10.24 20.17 15.23
N TYR A 221 10.16 18.87 14.96
CA TYR A 221 9.14 18.30 14.08
C TYR A 221 8.45 17.12 14.75
N THR A 222 7.21 16.89 14.32
CA THR A 222 6.51 15.62 14.47
C THR A 222 6.34 14.99 13.10
N ARG A 223 6.11 13.68 13.09
CA ARG A 223 5.84 12.91 11.89
C ARG A 223 4.46 12.29 12.01
N ASP A 224 3.65 12.38 10.97
CA ASP A 224 2.29 11.84 10.94
C ASP A 224 2.22 10.43 10.34
N GLU A 225 0.99 9.92 10.22
CA GLU A 225 0.67 8.59 9.68
C GLU A 225 0.99 8.44 8.19
N ASP A 226 1.26 9.53 7.48
CA ASP A 226 1.67 9.58 6.08
C ASP A 226 3.18 9.85 5.95
N ARG A 227 3.92 9.67 7.06
CA ARG A 227 5.37 9.92 7.16
C ARG A 227 5.76 11.38 6.90
N CYS A 228 4.81 12.29 6.82
CA CYS A 228 5.05 13.69 6.57
C CYS A 228 5.48 14.40 7.85
N LEU A 229 6.50 15.25 7.72
CA LEU A 229 6.94 16.09 8.82
C LEU A 229 6.03 17.30 8.96
N SER A 230 5.75 17.68 10.20
CA SER A 230 5.06 18.92 10.52
C SER A 230 5.85 19.69 11.57
N PHE A 231 5.89 21.01 11.43
CA PHE A 231 6.58 21.88 12.38
C PHE A 231 5.89 21.85 13.75
N ASP A 232 6.66 21.53 14.79
CA ASP A 232 6.19 21.37 16.17
C ASP A 232 6.80 22.42 17.12
N GLY A 233 7.21 23.56 16.57
CA GLY A 233 7.70 24.70 17.33
C GLY A 233 9.22 24.79 17.42
N CYS A 234 9.65 25.69 18.30
CA CYS A 234 11.05 25.95 18.62
C CYS A 234 11.29 25.59 20.08
N ILE A 235 12.33 24.80 20.36
CA ILE A 235 12.68 24.45 21.74
C ILE A 235 14.17 24.59 21.99
N LYS A 236 14.53 24.84 23.25
CA LYS A 236 15.93 24.89 23.68
C LYS A 236 16.50 23.46 23.65
N PRO A 237 17.64 23.21 22.99
CA PRO A 237 18.25 21.89 22.96
C PRO A 237 18.71 21.49 24.37
N GLY A 238 18.59 20.20 24.68
CA GLY A 238 19.00 19.60 25.94
C GLY A 238 20.04 18.48 25.76
N VAL A 239 20.26 17.71 26.82
CA VAL A 239 21.16 16.54 26.75
C VAL A 239 20.44 15.40 26.03
N CYS A 240 21.12 14.80 25.06
CA CYS A 240 20.63 13.66 24.27
C CYS A 240 21.46 12.42 24.55
N THR A 241 20.81 11.25 24.52
CA THR A 241 21.51 9.97 24.57
C THR A 241 22.34 9.80 23.30
N LEU A 242 23.61 9.44 23.42
CA LEU A 242 24.54 9.22 22.29
C LEU A 242 24.39 7.83 21.64
N VAL A 243 23.22 7.22 21.71
CA VAL A 243 22.99 5.92 21.05
C VAL A 243 22.82 6.19 19.56
N LEU A 244 23.70 5.59 18.75
CA LEU A 244 23.58 5.59 17.29
C LEU A 244 22.63 4.46 16.89
N PRO A 245 21.39 4.77 16.46
CA PRO A 245 20.44 3.76 16.02
C PRO A 245 20.94 3.12 14.72
N LEU A 246 20.78 1.81 14.61
CA LEU A 246 21.11 1.06 13.40
C LEU A 246 19.82 0.48 12.82
N CYS A 247 19.61 0.71 11.54
CA CYS A 247 18.54 0.08 10.78
C CYS A 247 19.04 -1.22 10.13
N ASP A 248 18.14 -2.18 9.97
CA ASP A 248 18.41 -3.39 9.16
C ASP A 248 18.68 -2.98 7.69
N GLY A 249 19.44 -3.79 6.94
CA GLY A 249 19.98 -3.41 5.62
C GLY A 249 18.95 -3.04 4.52
N ASN A 250 17.68 -3.39 4.68
CA ASN A 250 16.59 -3.00 3.77
C ASN A 250 15.82 -1.76 4.25
N TYR A 251 16.39 -1.04 5.20
CA TYR A 251 15.83 0.17 5.78
C TYR A 251 16.85 1.30 5.71
N THR A 252 16.36 2.52 5.76
CA THR A 252 17.19 3.71 5.85
C THR A 252 16.82 4.51 7.08
N LEU A 253 17.85 4.96 7.77
CA LEU A 253 17.72 5.78 8.96
C LEU A 253 17.25 7.18 8.57
N VAL A 254 16.10 7.57 9.10
CA VAL A 254 15.55 8.92 9.01
C VAL A 254 15.53 9.50 10.42
N GLU A 255 16.10 10.69 10.60
CA GLU A 255 16.11 11.37 11.89
C GLU A 255 15.77 12.84 11.73
N PHE A 256 15.10 13.39 12.73
CA PHE A 256 14.84 14.83 12.81
C PHE A 256 14.77 15.27 14.28
N PRO A 257 15.09 16.54 14.60
CA PRO A 257 14.97 17.06 15.94
C PRO A 257 13.52 17.01 16.42
N SER A 258 13.31 16.48 17.62
CA SER A 258 11.97 16.35 18.21
C SER A 258 11.97 16.76 19.68
N ARG A 259 10.77 16.99 20.23
CA ARG A 259 10.58 17.23 21.66
C ARG A 259 11.01 16.04 22.52
N PRO A 260 11.38 16.27 23.79
CA PRO A 260 11.37 17.56 24.51
C PRO A 260 12.67 18.37 24.44
N ASN A 261 13.78 17.80 23.96
CA ASN A 261 15.12 18.38 24.08
C ASN A 261 15.82 18.63 22.74
N ALA A 262 15.06 18.67 21.63
CA ALA A 262 15.55 18.74 20.26
C ALA A 262 16.47 17.58 19.89
N CYS A 263 16.34 16.46 20.60
CA CYS A 263 17.11 15.26 20.30
C CYS A 263 16.61 14.65 18.99
N PRO A 264 17.52 14.12 18.15
CA PRO A 264 17.15 13.34 16.98
C PRO A 264 16.23 12.18 17.39
N LYS A 265 15.07 12.08 16.74
CA LYS A 265 14.20 10.91 16.87
C LYS A 265 14.39 10.01 15.65
N PRO A 266 14.93 8.80 15.83
CA PRO A 266 15.20 7.92 14.71
C PRO A 266 14.00 7.09 14.29
N PHE A 267 13.91 6.87 12.98
CA PHE A 267 12.99 5.96 12.32
C PHE A 267 13.74 5.14 11.28
N CYS A 268 13.36 3.87 11.14
CA CYS A 268 13.85 3.01 10.07
C CYS A 268 12.75 2.86 9.02
N ASP A 269 12.90 3.56 7.91
CA ASP A 269 11.97 3.53 6.78
C ASP A 269 12.40 2.49 5.75
N PRO A 270 11.48 1.78 5.09
CA PRO A 270 11.83 0.94 3.94
C PRO A 270 12.65 1.74 2.91
N TYR A 271 13.77 1.18 2.45
CA TYR A 271 14.73 1.92 1.62
C TYR A 271 14.13 2.56 0.36
N TYR A 272 13.08 1.95 -0.19
CA TYR A 272 12.42 2.37 -1.43
C TYR A 272 11.40 3.50 -1.24
N LEU A 273 11.23 4.00 -0.01
CA LEU A 273 10.26 5.02 0.35
C LEU A 273 10.88 6.42 0.63
N GLN A 274 12.11 6.63 0.17
CA GLN A 274 12.82 7.91 0.23
C GLN A 274 12.60 8.76 -1.01
#